data_AF-A0AAV3J2L1-F1
#
_entry.id   AF-A0AAV3J2L1-F1
#
_cell.length_a   1.000
_cell.length_b   1.000
_cell.length_c   1.000
_cell.angle_alpha   90.00
_cell.angle_beta   90.00
_cell.angle_gamma   90.00
#
_symmetry.space_group_name_H-M   'P 1'
#
loop_
_entity.id
_entity.type
_entity.pdbx_description
1 polymer ?
#
loop_
_entity_poly.entity_id
_entity_poly.type
_entity_poly.pdbx_seq_one_letter_code
_entity_poly.pdbx_strand_id
1 'polypeptide(L)'
;MNHMRRTIPRWILAFIGSLLLFATLALVCIRMTLFNQDFMIQQVRRTGYVETICKDMTESIQDLGRGSNIPPEVLADVVPKEMVSSNVENYIRSIYQEIPFELQGENLIKENILKNVDLYAKQKNYTIDDATHTNLNSLAESATKNYSSYIEIPYLLEYGKKVMSFRSSLNLILILVAVAALFIFLGLIMMVKMKHQRMRWSSIVFFGAGLMLIVLPAAIYFSGVINRLGIMSEGLYRFVTQYITAFDLSFVFAGLGSTVLAILLVLISERFRRKKILKVR
;
A
#
# COMPACT_ATOMS: atom_id res chain seq x y z
N MET A 1 26.05 -44.08 -15.45
CA MET A 1 24.90 -43.59 -16.26
C MET A 1 23.52 -43.70 -15.55
N ASN A 2 23.27 -44.70 -14.69
CA ASN A 2 21.95 -44.91 -14.03
C ASN A 2 21.57 -43.93 -12.91
N HIS A 3 22.52 -43.29 -12.23
CA HIS A 3 22.22 -42.33 -11.16
C HIS A 3 21.75 -40.97 -11.70
N MET A 4 22.29 -40.54 -12.85
CA MET A 4 22.01 -39.26 -13.49
C MET A 4 20.59 -39.23 -14.11
N ARG A 5 20.16 -40.32 -14.76
CA ARG A 5 18.78 -40.47 -15.27
C ARG A 5 17.70 -40.42 -14.17
N ARG A 6 18.02 -40.80 -12.92
CA ARG A 6 17.06 -40.78 -11.80
C ARG A 6 16.98 -39.43 -11.08
N THR A 7 17.96 -38.55 -11.22
CA THR A 7 18.02 -37.25 -10.53
C THR A 7 17.53 -36.08 -11.38
N ILE A 8 17.63 -36.17 -12.72
CA ILE A 8 17.17 -35.12 -13.64
C ILE A 8 15.68 -34.77 -13.43
N PRO A 9 14.74 -35.73 -13.35
CA PRO A 9 13.32 -35.38 -13.15
C PRO A 9 13.06 -34.62 -11.85
N ARG A 10 13.82 -34.92 -10.79
CA ARG A 10 13.69 -34.26 -9.48
C ARG A 10 14.16 -32.81 -9.53
N TRP A 11 15.25 -32.54 -10.25
CA TRP A 11 15.72 -31.17 -10.47
C TRP A 11 14.73 -30.35 -11.30
N ILE A 12 14.15 -30.93 -12.35
CA ILE A 12 13.12 -30.28 -13.16
C ILE A 12 11.88 -29.96 -12.30
N LEU A 13 11.38 -30.94 -11.54
CA LEU A 13 10.26 -30.75 -10.61
C LEU A 13 10.55 -29.69 -9.54
N ALA A 14 11.78 -29.65 -9.01
CA ALA A 14 12.17 -28.66 -8.02
C ALA A 14 12.25 -27.25 -8.63
N PHE A 15 12.74 -27.13 -9.86
CA PHE A 15 12.78 -25.86 -10.59
C PHE A 15 11.37 -25.36 -10.91
N ILE A 16 10.51 -26.20 -11.47
CA ILE A 16 9.10 -25.85 -11.76
C ILE A 16 8.37 -25.52 -10.45
N GLY A 17 8.59 -26.30 -9.39
CA GLY A 17 8.02 -26.03 -8.08
C GLY A 17 8.48 -24.69 -7.49
N SER A 18 9.76 -24.34 -7.65
CA SER A 18 10.31 -23.03 -7.27
C SER A 18 9.64 -21.90 -8.04
N LEU A 19 9.47 -22.06 -9.35
CA LEU A 19 8.85 -21.05 -10.21
C LEU A 19 7.37 -20.82 -9.86
N LEU A 20 6.62 -21.91 -9.64
CA LEU A 20 5.21 -21.83 -9.25
C LEU A 20 5.05 -21.24 -7.85
N LEU A 21 5.91 -21.63 -6.89
CA LEU A 21 5.90 -21.05 -5.55
C LEU A 21 6.26 -19.55 -5.57
N PHE A 22 7.25 -19.16 -6.36
CA PHE A 22 7.57 -17.75 -6.61
C PHE A 22 6.33 -17.00 -7.12
N ALA A 23 5.67 -17.53 -8.15
CA ALA A 23 4.48 -16.90 -8.72
C ALA A 23 3.33 -16.81 -7.71
N THR A 24 3.09 -17.85 -6.91
CA THR A 24 2.08 -17.81 -5.82
C THR A 24 2.40 -16.72 -4.81
N LEU A 25 3.63 -16.66 -4.29
CA LEU A 25 4.04 -15.67 -3.30
C LEU A 25 3.98 -14.25 -3.87
N ALA A 26 4.39 -14.04 -5.13
CA ALA A 26 4.28 -12.76 -5.81
C ALA A 26 2.81 -12.31 -5.92
N LEU A 27 1.90 -13.20 -6.34
CA LEU A 27 0.47 -12.91 -6.41
C LEU A 27 -0.14 -12.61 -5.04
N VAL A 28 0.31 -13.30 -3.98
CA VAL A 28 -0.08 -13.00 -2.60
C VAL A 28 0.40 -11.61 -2.19
N CYS A 29 1.64 -11.23 -2.50
CA CYS A 29 2.16 -9.87 -2.23
C CYS A 29 1.29 -8.82 -2.92
N ILE A 30 1.00 -8.99 -4.21
CA ILE A 30 0.11 -8.10 -4.97
C ILE A 30 -1.28 -8.03 -4.34
N ARG A 31 -1.85 -9.17 -3.93
CA ARG A 31 -3.18 -9.23 -3.31
C ARG A 31 -3.25 -8.49 -1.97
N MET A 32 -2.20 -8.59 -1.17
CA MET A 32 -2.10 -8.00 0.18
C MET A 32 -1.76 -6.51 0.15
N THR A 33 -1.32 -5.99 -1.00
CA THR A 33 -0.88 -4.60 -1.18
C THR A 33 -1.82 -3.85 -2.13
N LEU A 34 -1.67 -4.02 -3.45
CA LEU A 34 -2.43 -3.27 -4.46
C LEU A 34 -3.94 -3.48 -4.35
N PHE A 35 -4.37 -4.70 -4.02
CA PHE A 35 -5.78 -5.07 -3.88
C PHE A 35 -6.30 -4.98 -2.43
N ASN A 36 -5.57 -4.30 -1.55
CA ASN A 36 -5.92 -4.16 -0.16
C ASN A 36 -6.12 -2.69 0.21
N GLN A 37 -7.38 -2.34 0.49
CA GLN A 37 -7.78 -1.00 0.91
C GLN A 37 -7.02 -0.55 2.17
N ASP A 38 -6.88 -1.44 3.15
CA ASP A 38 -6.25 -1.12 4.44
C ASP A 38 -4.76 -0.84 4.28
N PHE A 39 -4.11 -1.50 3.31
CA PHE A 39 -2.72 -1.23 2.99
C PHE A 39 -2.55 0.21 2.48
N MET A 40 -3.42 0.67 1.57
CA MET A 40 -3.36 2.05 1.05
C MET A 40 -3.66 3.08 2.13
N ILE A 41 -4.70 2.86 2.94
CA ILE A 41 -5.05 3.74 4.07
C ILE A 41 -3.88 3.82 5.06
N GLN A 42 -3.22 2.69 5.35
CA GLN A 42 -2.06 2.68 6.23
C GLN A 42 -0.89 3.51 5.66
N GLN A 43 -0.66 3.50 4.35
CA GLN A 43 0.39 4.34 3.76
C GLN A 43 0.04 5.83 3.88
N VAL A 44 -1.21 6.23 3.62
CA VAL A 44 -1.68 7.62 3.82
C VAL A 44 -1.41 8.10 5.26
N ARG A 45 -1.75 7.28 6.25
CA ARG A 45 -1.54 7.60 7.67
C ARG A 45 -0.05 7.70 8.04
N ARG A 46 0.82 6.92 7.40
CA ARG A 46 2.27 6.91 7.70
C ARG A 46 3.02 8.08 7.07
N THR A 47 2.53 8.64 5.97
CA THR A 47 3.26 9.64 5.19
C THR A 47 2.96 11.08 5.57
N GLY A 48 2.07 11.30 6.54
CA GLY A 48 1.64 12.64 6.91
C GLY A 48 0.81 13.32 5.80
N TYR A 49 0.14 12.52 4.95
CA TYR A 49 -0.55 13.05 3.76
C TYR A 49 -1.71 13.95 4.15
N VAL A 50 -2.49 13.54 5.16
CA VAL A 50 -3.62 14.31 5.69
C VAL A 50 -3.13 15.64 6.26
N GLU A 51 -2.03 15.65 6.99
CA GLU A 51 -1.42 16.86 7.55
C GLU A 51 -1.00 17.84 6.47
N THR A 52 -0.45 17.34 5.37
CA THR A 52 -0.04 18.18 4.23
C THR A 52 -1.26 18.78 3.55
N ILE A 53 -2.30 17.97 3.28
CA ILE A 53 -3.57 18.46 2.74
C ILE A 53 -4.17 19.52 3.65
N CYS A 54 -4.30 19.25 4.96
CA CYS A 54 -4.87 20.20 5.91
C CYS A 54 -4.11 21.54 5.87
N LYS A 55 -2.77 21.49 5.80
CA LYS A 55 -1.94 22.68 5.69
C LYS A 55 -2.22 23.44 4.39
N ASP A 56 -2.18 22.77 3.24
CA ASP A 56 -2.40 23.39 1.92
C ASP A 56 -3.79 24.05 1.86
N MET A 57 -4.80 23.39 2.44
CA MET A 57 -6.16 23.92 2.54
C MET A 57 -6.24 25.14 3.45
N THR A 58 -5.65 25.08 4.65
CA THR A 58 -5.63 26.21 5.57
C THR A 58 -4.92 27.41 4.95
N GLU A 59 -3.78 27.21 4.30
CA GLU A 59 -3.05 28.28 3.59
C GLU A 59 -3.91 28.90 2.48
N SER A 60 -4.60 28.07 1.69
CA SER A 60 -5.52 28.55 0.66
C SER A 60 -6.68 29.38 1.24
N ILE A 61 -7.23 29.00 2.39
CA ILE A 61 -8.31 29.76 3.06
C ILE A 61 -7.76 31.06 3.65
N GLN A 62 -6.56 31.04 4.24
CA GLN A 62 -5.89 32.24 4.73
C GLN A 62 -5.58 33.24 3.61
N ASP A 63 -5.17 32.77 2.43
CA ASP A 63 -4.93 33.61 1.26
C ASP A 63 -6.19 34.30 0.76
N LEU A 64 -7.33 33.60 0.76
CA LEU A 64 -8.63 34.20 0.49
C LEU A 64 -8.99 35.23 1.58
N GLY A 65 -8.74 34.90 2.86
CA GLY A 65 -8.92 35.77 4.02
C GLY A 65 -8.15 37.09 3.93
N ARG A 66 -6.90 37.04 3.44
CA ARG A 66 -6.07 38.23 3.24
C ARG A 66 -6.72 39.24 2.29
N GLY A 67 -7.39 38.76 1.24
CA GLY A 67 -8.17 39.61 0.33
C GLY A 67 -9.31 40.38 1.01
N SER A 68 -9.77 39.90 2.17
CA SER A 68 -10.80 40.53 3.01
C SER A 68 -10.23 41.15 4.29
N ASN A 69 -8.92 41.37 4.39
CA ASN A 69 -8.22 41.88 5.58
C ASN A 69 -8.44 41.05 6.85
N ILE A 70 -8.69 39.75 6.72
CA ILE A 70 -8.79 38.81 7.84
C ILE A 70 -7.37 38.31 8.18
N PRO A 71 -6.89 38.48 9.43
CA PRO A 71 -5.59 37.95 9.82
C PRO A 71 -5.54 36.42 9.69
N PRO A 72 -4.42 35.84 9.20
CA PRO A 72 -4.29 34.39 9.01
C PRO A 72 -4.57 33.57 10.26
N GLU A 73 -4.27 34.10 11.44
CA GLU A 73 -4.44 33.44 12.73
C GLU A 73 -5.91 33.14 13.05
N VAL A 74 -6.84 33.96 12.54
CA VAL A 74 -8.28 33.75 12.70
C VAL A 74 -8.76 32.50 11.93
N LEU A 75 -8.05 32.15 10.85
CA LEU A 75 -8.41 31.09 9.94
C LEU A 75 -7.53 29.83 10.09
N ALA A 76 -6.64 29.77 11.08
CA ALA A 76 -5.69 28.66 11.23
C ALA A 76 -6.36 27.30 11.55
N ASP A 77 -7.44 27.31 12.33
CA ASP A 77 -8.09 26.09 12.86
C ASP A 77 -9.44 25.77 12.18
N VAL A 78 -9.70 26.34 11.00
CA VAL A 78 -11.01 26.18 10.34
C VAL A 78 -11.19 24.83 9.65
N VAL A 79 -10.10 24.11 9.36
CA VAL A 79 -10.08 22.80 8.69
C VAL A 79 -9.82 21.70 9.72
N PRO A 80 -10.84 20.93 10.15
CA PRO A 80 -10.65 19.85 11.10
C PRO A 80 -9.90 18.67 10.48
N LYS A 81 -8.82 18.24 11.12
CA LYS A 81 -7.97 17.15 10.63
C LYS A 81 -8.71 15.82 10.51
N GLU A 82 -9.56 15.51 11.48
CA GLU A 82 -10.35 14.28 11.52
C GLU A 82 -11.33 14.19 10.35
N MET A 83 -11.90 15.33 9.95
CA MET A 83 -12.78 15.42 8.79
C MET A 83 -12.01 15.13 7.50
N VAL A 84 -10.85 15.76 7.29
CA VAL A 84 -10.01 15.52 6.10
C VAL A 84 -9.55 14.06 6.08
N SER A 85 -9.13 13.51 7.22
CA SER A 85 -8.75 12.10 7.33
C SER A 85 -9.89 11.16 6.94
N SER A 86 -11.11 11.41 7.43
CA SER A 86 -12.28 10.61 7.12
C SER A 86 -12.61 10.65 5.62
N ASN A 87 -12.58 11.84 5.02
CA ASN A 87 -12.85 12.00 3.59
C ASN A 87 -11.79 11.33 2.71
N VAL A 88 -10.50 11.48 3.02
CA VAL A 88 -9.42 10.81 2.27
C VAL A 88 -9.55 9.29 2.39
N GLU A 89 -9.87 8.77 3.57
CA GLU A 89 -10.11 7.34 3.75
C GLU A 89 -11.34 6.87 2.95
N ASN A 90 -12.46 7.58 3.04
CA ASN A 90 -13.68 7.28 2.30
C ASN A 90 -13.45 7.33 0.79
N TYR A 91 -12.65 8.28 0.30
CA TYR A 91 -12.22 8.34 -1.09
C TYR A 91 -11.48 7.06 -1.49
N ILE A 92 -10.52 6.60 -0.69
CA ILE A 92 -9.87 5.32 -0.94
C ILE A 92 -10.87 4.16 -0.91
N ARG A 93 -11.79 4.10 0.07
CA ARG A 93 -12.80 3.03 0.13
C ARG A 93 -13.68 3.01 -1.12
N SER A 94 -14.07 4.17 -1.62
CA SER A 94 -14.87 4.32 -2.84
C SER A 94 -14.23 3.62 -4.04
N ILE A 95 -12.91 3.70 -4.15
CA ILE A 95 -12.12 3.07 -5.21
C ILE A 95 -12.17 1.54 -5.08
N TYR A 96 -11.95 1.02 -3.87
CA TYR A 96 -11.86 -0.43 -3.61
C TYR A 96 -13.21 -1.14 -3.55
N GLN A 97 -14.27 -0.42 -3.21
CA GLN A 97 -15.63 -0.94 -3.10
C GLN A 97 -16.49 -0.62 -4.32
N GLU A 98 -15.97 0.16 -5.27
CA GLU A 98 -16.67 0.60 -6.48
C GLU A 98 -17.98 1.36 -6.18
N ILE A 99 -18.01 2.05 -5.04
CA ILE A 99 -19.12 2.92 -4.63
C ILE A 99 -18.81 4.39 -4.97
N PRO A 100 -19.81 5.23 -5.25
CA PRO A 100 -19.60 6.67 -5.43
C PRO A 100 -18.95 7.30 -4.20
N PHE A 101 -18.00 8.21 -4.41
CA PHE A 101 -17.45 9.03 -3.34
C PHE A 101 -18.42 10.17 -3.02
N GLU A 102 -18.72 10.34 -1.73
CA GLU A 102 -19.50 11.47 -1.22
C GLU A 102 -18.64 12.27 -0.24
N LEU A 103 -18.49 13.55 -0.55
CA LEU A 103 -17.69 14.48 0.22
C LEU A 103 -18.48 14.97 1.44
N GLN A 104 -17.85 14.97 2.61
CA GLN A 104 -18.48 15.33 3.87
C GLN A 104 -17.78 16.53 4.53
N GLY A 105 -18.55 17.36 5.23
CA GLY A 105 -18.00 18.39 6.11
C GLY A 105 -17.78 19.78 5.49
N GLU A 106 -18.21 20.02 4.24
CA GLU A 106 -18.15 21.36 3.62
C GLU A 106 -18.83 22.43 4.47
N ASN A 107 -20.04 22.14 4.96
CA ASN A 107 -20.79 23.05 5.82
C ASN A 107 -20.05 23.36 7.13
N LEU A 108 -19.31 22.40 7.67
CA LEU A 108 -18.56 22.59 8.92
C LEU A 108 -17.39 23.57 8.74
N ILE A 109 -16.71 23.53 7.58
CA ILE A 109 -15.67 24.52 7.25
C ILE A 109 -16.29 25.91 7.14
N LYS A 110 -17.43 26.03 6.44
CA LYS A 110 -18.17 27.29 6.33
C LYS A 110 -18.54 27.83 7.71
N GLU A 111 -19.14 27.01 8.57
CA GLU A 111 -19.50 27.38 9.94
C GLU A 111 -18.29 27.80 10.79
N ASN A 112 -17.16 27.09 10.67
CA ASN A 112 -15.93 27.43 11.41
C ASN A 112 -15.36 28.80 10.96
N ILE A 113 -15.36 29.08 9.66
CA ILE A 113 -14.93 30.39 9.13
C ILE A 113 -15.81 31.50 9.70
N LEU A 114 -17.14 31.36 9.59
CA LEU A 114 -18.09 32.35 10.09
C LEU A 114 -17.90 32.60 11.59
N LYS A 115 -17.84 31.51 12.37
CA LYS A 115 -17.68 31.57 13.83
C LYS A 115 -16.38 32.25 14.24
N ASN A 116 -15.25 31.91 13.62
CA ASN A 116 -13.96 32.47 14.00
C ASN A 116 -13.87 33.97 13.65
N VAL A 117 -14.40 34.37 12.50
CA VAL A 117 -14.42 35.77 12.08
C VAL A 117 -15.36 36.59 12.97
N ASP A 118 -16.53 36.06 13.34
CA ASP A 118 -17.45 36.71 14.28
C ASP A 118 -16.81 36.90 15.67
N LEU A 119 -16.10 35.90 16.17
CA LEU A 119 -15.37 36.00 17.43
C LEU A 119 -14.28 37.07 17.36
N TYR A 120 -13.53 37.12 16.26
CA TYR A 120 -12.51 38.16 16.04
C TYR A 120 -13.12 39.57 15.96
N ALA A 121 -14.23 39.73 15.24
CA ALA A 121 -14.94 41.00 15.14
C ALA A 121 -15.45 41.50 16.50
N LYS A 122 -16.03 40.59 17.31
CA LYS A 122 -16.46 40.90 18.69
C LYS A 122 -15.29 41.32 19.57
N GLN A 123 -14.15 40.63 19.49
CA GLN A 123 -12.96 40.97 20.27
C GLN A 123 -12.37 42.35 19.90
N LYS A 124 -12.48 42.74 18.63
CA LYS A 124 -11.99 44.03 18.13
C LYS A 124 -13.03 45.15 18.15
N ASN A 125 -14.26 44.86 18.58
CA ASN A 125 -15.41 45.76 18.55
C ASN A 125 -15.72 46.30 17.14
N TYR A 126 -15.58 45.46 16.11
CA TYR A 126 -16.00 45.79 14.76
C TYR A 126 -17.51 45.59 14.59
N THR A 127 -18.18 46.53 13.94
CA THR A 127 -19.58 46.42 13.53
C THR A 127 -19.66 45.58 12.27
N ILE A 128 -20.32 44.42 12.34
CA ILE A 128 -20.64 43.62 11.16
C ILE A 128 -21.99 44.13 10.61
N ASP A 129 -21.96 44.77 9.45
CA ASP A 129 -23.16 45.13 8.70
C ASP A 129 -23.60 44.00 7.74
N ASP A 130 -24.78 44.13 7.15
CA ASP A 130 -25.32 43.11 6.24
C ASP A 130 -24.42 42.88 5.00
N ALA A 131 -23.73 43.93 4.56
CA ALA A 131 -22.77 43.85 3.45
C ALA A 131 -21.54 43.02 3.83
N THR A 132 -20.99 43.22 5.03
CA THR A 132 -19.86 42.44 5.56
C THR A 132 -20.24 40.98 5.77
N HIS A 133 -21.45 40.72 6.27
CA HIS A 133 -21.96 39.36 6.45
C HIS A 133 -22.15 38.63 5.10
N THR A 134 -22.59 39.35 4.06
CA THR A 134 -22.70 38.81 2.70
C THR A 134 -21.33 38.46 2.12
N ASN A 135 -20.36 39.39 2.24
CA ASN A 135 -18.98 39.15 1.77
C ASN A 135 -18.31 37.98 2.49
N LEU A 136 -18.54 37.85 3.80
CA LEU A 136 -18.01 36.76 4.61
C LEU A 136 -18.61 35.41 4.19
N ASN A 137 -19.90 35.35 3.87
CA ASN A 137 -20.51 34.16 3.29
C ASN A 137 -19.94 33.80 1.92
N SER A 138 -19.72 34.77 1.04
CA SER A 138 -19.08 34.54 -0.26
C SER A 138 -17.64 34.05 -0.13
N LEU A 139 -16.90 34.54 0.87
CA LEU A 139 -15.56 34.04 1.19
C LEU A 139 -15.62 32.59 1.65
N ALA A 140 -16.54 32.27 2.56
CA ALA A 140 -16.69 30.91 3.06
C ALA A 140 -17.12 29.92 1.97
N GLU A 141 -17.99 30.34 1.04
CA GLU A 141 -18.35 29.55 -0.15
C GLU A 141 -17.18 29.36 -1.12
N SER A 142 -16.38 30.42 -1.31
CA SER A 142 -15.18 30.35 -2.16
C SER A 142 -14.12 29.43 -1.56
N ALA A 143 -13.97 29.46 -0.23
CA ALA A 143 -13.08 28.58 0.52
C ALA A 143 -13.47 27.10 0.38
N THR A 144 -14.76 26.78 0.34
CA THR A 144 -15.24 25.39 0.20
C THR A 144 -15.32 24.92 -1.25
N LYS A 145 -15.37 25.82 -2.24
CA LYS A 145 -15.55 25.47 -3.66
C LYS A 145 -14.52 24.49 -4.21
N ASN A 146 -13.28 24.56 -3.73
CA ASN A 146 -12.19 23.68 -4.17
C ASN A 146 -11.89 22.55 -3.16
N TYR A 147 -12.72 22.37 -2.13
CA TYR A 147 -12.53 21.37 -1.08
C TYR A 147 -12.34 19.96 -1.65
N SER A 148 -13.17 19.58 -2.63
CA SER A 148 -13.08 18.29 -3.33
C SER A 148 -11.74 18.09 -4.03
N SER A 149 -11.16 19.16 -4.62
CA SER A 149 -9.94 19.08 -5.41
C SER A 149 -8.69 18.78 -4.58
N TYR A 150 -8.73 19.04 -3.27
CA TYR A 150 -7.64 18.69 -2.34
C TYR A 150 -7.70 17.23 -1.88
N ILE A 151 -8.90 16.64 -1.82
CA ILE A 151 -9.12 15.28 -1.32
C ILE A 151 -9.10 14.28 -2.47
N GLU A 152 -9.75 14.62 -3.59
CA GLU A 152 -9.81 13.77 -4.76
C GLU A 152 -8.46 13.78 -5.48
N ILE A 153 -7.94 12.59 -5.76
CA ILE A 153 -6.71 12.39 -6.53
C ILE A 153 -7.12 11.69 -7.83
N PRO A 154 -7.42 12.42 -8.92
CA PRO A 154 -7.98 11.84 -10.15
C PRO A 154 -7.17 10.65 -10.68
N TYR A 155 -5.83 10.77 -10.66
CA TYR A 155 -4.92 9.71 -11.09
C TYR A 155 -5.04 8.44 -10.24
N LEU A 156 -5.30 8.57 -8.93
CA LEU A 156 -5.48 7.44 -8.03
C LEU A 156 -6.81 6.72 -8.30
N LEU A 157 -7.87 7.46 -8.62
CA LEU A 157 -9.16 6.89 -8.99
C LEU A 157 -9.08 6.07 -10.28
N GLU A 158 -8.48 6.64 -11.34
CA GLU A 158 -8.31 5.92 -12.61
C GLU A 158 -7.43 4.67 -12.45
N TYR A 159 -6.30 4.83 -11.76
CA TYR A 159 -5.41 3.72 -11.45
C TYR A 159 -6.13 2.63 -10.64
N GLY A 160 -6.82 3.04 -9.57
CA GLY A 160 -7.51 2.14 -8.67
C GLY A 160 -8.64 1.37 -9.36
N LYS A 161 -9.48 2.02 -10.16
CA LYS A 161 -10.49 1.36 -10.98
C LYS A 161 -9.87 0.33 -11.92
N LYS A 162 -8.76 0.69 -12.57
CA LYS A 162 -8.05 -0.24 -13.46
C LYS A 162 -7.52 -1.45 -12.71
N VAL A 163 -6.90 -1.25 -11.55
CA VAL A 163 -6.42 -2.36 -10.69
C VAL A 163 -7.60 -3.24 -10.26
N MET A 164 -8.67 -2.64 -9.74
CA MET A 164 -9.83 -3.36 -9.23
C MET A 164 -10.56 -4.18 -10.29
N SER A 165 -10.54 -3.75 -11.56
CA SER A 165 -11.09 -4.53 -12.68
C SER A 165 -10.43 -5.90 -12.84
N PHE A 166 -9.16 -6.05 -12.43
CA PHE A 166 -8.42 -7.31 -12.46
C PHE A 166 -8.58 -8.16 -11.19
N ARG A 167 -9.37 -7.74 -10.19
CA ARG A 167 -9.45 -8.42 -8.89
C ARG A 167 -9.94 -9.85 -9.02
N SER A 168 -10.99 -10.08 -9.83
CA SER A 168 -11.52 -11.41 -10.07
C SER A 168 -10.50 -12.31 -10.76
N SER A 169 -9.86 -11.80 -11.83
CA SER A 169 -8.82 -12.50 -12.58
C SER A 169 -7.61 -12.84 -11.70
N LEU A 170 -7.17 -11.92 -10.84
CA LEU A 170 -6.06 -12.16 -9.92
C LEU A 170 -6.40 -13.28 -8.92
N ASN A 171 -7.59 -13.27 -8.33
CA ASN A 171 -8.00 -14.32 -7.39
C ASN A 171 -8.03 -15.69 -8.07
N LEU A 172 -8.55 -15.76 -9.30
CA LEU A 172 -8.60 -17.01 -10.07
C LEU A 172 -7.19 -17.52 -10.38
N ILE A 173 -6.31 -16.66 -10.92
CA ILE A 173 -4.92 -17.03 -11.25
C ILE A 173 -4.17 -17.44 -9.98
N LEU A 174 -4.35 -16.74 -8.86
CA LEU A 174 -3.74 -17.09 -7.58
C LEU A 174 -4.13 -18.49 -7.14
N ILE A 175 -5.43 -18.83 -7.16
CA ILE A 175 -5.91 -20.15 -6.77
C ILE A 175 -5.33 -21.23 -7.71
N LEU A 176 -5.39 -21.01 -9.02
CA LEU A 176 -4.89 -21.97 -10.01
C LEU A 176 -3.39 -22.24 -9.83
N VAL A 177 -2.58 -21.18 -9.73
CA VAL A 177 -1.13 -21.29 -9.56
C VAL A 177 -0.78 -21.91 -8.22
N ALA A 178 -1.48 -21.56 -7.14
CA ALA A 178 -1.29 -22.16 -5.81
C ALA A 178 -1.60 -23.66 -5.80
N VAL A 179 -2.70 -24.07 -6.43
CA VAL A 179 -3.07 -25.49 -6.58
C VAL A 179 -2.04 -26.24 -7.42
N ALA A 180 -1.59 -25.67 -8.54
CA ALA A 180 -0.53 -26.25 -9.36
C ALA A 180 0.79 -26.39 -8.59
N ALA A 181 1.19 -25.36 -7.84
CA ALA A 181 2.38 -25.37 -6.99
C ALA A 181 2.30 -26.52 -5.96
N LEU A 182 1.13 -26.69 -5.33
CA LEU A 182 0.87 -27.75 -4.36
C LEU A 182 0.97 -29.14 -4.98
N PHE A 183 0.37 -29.37 -6.16
CA PHE A 183 0.46 -30.66 -6.84
C PHE A 183 1.89 -31.02 -7.26
N ILE A 184 2.64 -30.07 -7.81
CA ILE A 184 4.05 -30.27 -8.19
C ILE A 184 4.90 -30.55 -6.95
N PHE A 185 4.66 -29.82 -5.86
CA PHE A 185 5.37 -30.02 -4.60
C PHE A 185 5.08 -31.41 -3.99
N LEU A 186 3.82 -31.84 -3.97
CA LEU A 186 3.43 -33.18 -3.51
C LEU A 186 4.05 -34.28 -4.38
N GLY A 187 4.00 -34.14 -5.71
CA GLY A 187 4.63 -35.10 -6.63
C GLY A 187 6.13 -35.26 -6.38
N LEU A 188 6.83 -34.14 -6.15
CA LEU A 188 8.25 -34.14 -5.79
C LEU A 188 8.52 -34.87 -4.46
N ILE A 189 7.69 -34.66 -3.43
CA ILE A 189 7.84 -35.34 -2.13
C ILE A 189 7.55 -36.84 -2.24
N MET A 190 6.54 -37.24 -3.01
CA MET A 190 6.19 -38.65 -3.22
C MET A 190 7.31 -39.42 -3.94
N MET A 191 8.01 -38.79 -4.88
CA MET A 191 9.11 -39.40 -5.63
C MET A 191 10.35 -39.70 -4.76
N VAL A 192 10.45 -39.07 -3.59
CA VAL A 192 11.60 -39.19 -2.69
C VAL A 192 11.24 -40.08 -1.51
N LYS A 193 11.91 -41.25 -1.40
CA LYS A 193 11.63 -42.23 -0.34
C LYS A 193 12.15 -41.83 1.05
N MET A 194 13.23 -41.07 1.12
CA MET A 194 13.90 -40.77 2.39
C MET A 194 13.45 -39.43 3.00
N LYS A 195 13.08 -39.42 4.29
CA LYS A 195 12.64 -38.21 5.01
C LYS A 195 13.64 -37.04 4.94
N HIS A 196 14.94 -37.31 5.11
CA HIS A 196 15.96 -36.25 5.01
C HIS A 196 16.07 -35.68 3.58
N GLN A 197 15.93 -36.52 2.55
CA GLN A 197 15.98 -36.08 1.16
C GLN A 197 14.73 -35.26 0.81
N ARG A 198 13.54 -35.63 1.30
CA ARG A 198 12.31 -34.84 1.12
C ARG A 198 12.52 -33.41 1.61
N MET A 199 13.03 -33.26 2.84
CA MET A 199 13.29 -31.96 3.45
C MET A 199 14.31 -31.13 2.66
N ARG A 200 15.35 -31.78 2.14
CA ARG A 200 16.38 -31.11 1.31
C ARG A 200 15.81 -30.61 -0.02
N TRP A 201 14.98 -31.42 -0.69
CA TRP A 201 14.35 -30.99 -1.94
C TRP A 201 13.31 -29.89 -1.72
N SER A 202 12.56 -29.94 -0.62
CA SER A 202 11.68 -28.83 -0.22
C SER A 202 12.49 -27.54 0.00
N SER A 203 13.62 -27.62 0.69
CA SER A 203 14.51 -26.46 0.87
C SER A 203 14.93 -25.82 -0.45
N ILE A 204 15.30 -26.62 -1.47
CA ILE A 204 15.69 -26.11 -2.79
C ILE A 204 14.54 -25.31 -3.44
N VAL A 205 13.29 -25.80 -3.33
CA VAL A 205 12.10 -25.12 -3.86
C VAL A 205 11.88 -23.76 -3.18
N PHE A 206 11.88 -23.73 -1.84
CA PHE A 206 11.70 -22.49 -1.07
C PHE A 206 12.85 -21.49 -1.25
N PHE A 207 14.09 -22.00 -1.39
CA PHE A 207 15.26 -21.16 -1.60
C PHE A 207 15.24 -20.52 -2.99
N GLY A 208 14.92 -21.30 -4.03
CA GLY A 208 14.78 -20.78 -5.39
C GLY A 208 13.69 -19.72 -5.49
N ALA A 209 12.51 -19.98 -4.92
CA ALA A 209 11.42 -19.01 -4.90
C ALA A 209 11.79 -17.73 -4.12
N GLY A 210 12.45 -17.89 -2.96
CA GLY A 210 12.89 -16.78 -2.13
C GLY A 210 13.90 -15.88 -2.84
N LEU A 211 14.90 -16.46 -3.52
CA LEU A 211 15.86 -15.69 -4.29
C LEU A 211 15.20 -14.94 -5.46
N MET A 212 14.32 -15.61 -6.21
CA MET A 212 13.60 -14.97 -7.32
C MET A 212 12.76 -13.77 -6.84
N LEU A 213 12.16 -13.85 -5.65
CA LEU A 213 11.42 -12.73 -5.04
C LEU A 213 12.30 -11.57 -4.59
N ILE A 214 13.56 -11.81 -4.21
CA ILE A 214 14.43 -10.77 -3.66
C ILE A 214 15.15 -10.00 -4.77
N VAL A 215 15.64 -10.69 -5.82
CA VAL A 215 16.60 -10.12 -6.77
C VAL A 215 16.06 -8.87 -7.48
N LEU A 216 14.87 -8.94 -8.08
CA LEU A 216 14.32 -7.83 -8.85
C LEU A 216 13.88 -6.65 -7.94
N PRO A 217 13.09 -6.87 -6.87
CA PRO A 217 12.73 -5.79 -5.95
C PRO A 217 13.93 -5.12 -5.29
N ALA A 218 14.93 -5.89 -4.84
CA ALA A 218 16.15 -5.31 -4.30
C ALA A 218 16.88 -4.41 -5.34
N ALA A 219 16.94 -4.84 -6.60
CA ALA A 219 17.52 -4.01 -7.66
C ALA A 219 16.72 -2.71 -7.87
N ILE A 220 15.39 -2.76 -7.83
CA ILE A 220 14.53 -1.56 -7.93
C ILE A 220 14.77 -0.63 -6.74
N TYR A 221 14.76 -1.16 -5.52
CA TYR A 221 15.00 -0.41 -4.30
C TYR A 221 16.36 0.32 -4.32
N PHE A 222 17.45 -0.39 -4.65
CA PHE A 222 18.80 0.20 -4.68
C PHE A 222 19.04 1.14 -5.88
N SER A 223 18.28 0.99 -6.98
CA SER A 223 18.41 1.89 -8.14
C SER A 223 17.98 3.33 -7.82
N GLY A 224 17.19 3.54 -6.77
CA GLY A 224 16.64 4.85 -6.42
C GLY A 224 15.63 5.40 -7.42
N VAL A 225 15.14 4.59 -8.37
CA VAL A 225 14.17 5.01 -9.40
C VAL A 225 12.89 5.55 -8.77
N ILE A 226 12.42 4.97 -7.66
CA ILE A 226 11.22 5.42 -6.95
C ILE A 226 11.35 6.87 -6.45
N ASN A 227 12.54 7.29 -6.02
CA ASN A 227 12.77 8.64 -5.50
C ASN A 227 12.80 9.71 -6.60
N ARG A 228 12.91 9.30 -7.88
CA ARG A 228 13.01 10.20 -9.05
C ARG A 228 11.65 10.47 -9.71
N LEU A 229 10.54 10.08 -9.07
CA LEU A 229 9.19 10.35 -9.57
C LEU A 229 8.91 11.87 -9.53
N GLY A 230 8.57 12.44 -10.68
CA GLY A 230 8.27 13.87 -10.83
C GLY A 230 6.86 14.22 -10.37
N ILE A 231 6.61 14.20 -9.06
CA ILE A 231 5.32 14.60 -8.45
C ILE A 231 5.49 15.99 -7.82
N MET A 232 4.68 16.95 -8.26
CA MET A 232 4.82 18.35 -7.82
C MET A 232 4.32 18.61 -6.40
N SER A 233 3.25 17.94 -5.96
CA SER A 233 2.74 18.08 -4.59
C SER A 233 3.62 17.28 -3.63
N GLU A 234 4.11 17.94 -2.56
CA GLU A 234 4.96 17.30 -1.55
C GLU A 234 4.24 16.16 -0.82
N GLY A 235 2.98 16.39 -0.42
CA GLY A 235 2.17 15.38 0.26
C GLY A 235 1.96 14.16 -0.64
N LEU A 236 1.57 14.40 -1.90
CA LEU A 236 1.33 13.33 -2.86
C LEU A 236 2.63 12.58 -3.20
N TYR A 237 3.75 13.29 -3.32
CA TYR A 237 5.07 12.68 -3.54
C TYR A 237 5.42 11.73 -2.41
N ARG A 238 5.34 12.18 -1.15
CA ARG A 238 5.63 11.35 0.03
C ARG A 238 4.70 10.14 0.10
N PHE A 239 3.42 10.32 -0.18
CA PHE A 239 2.44 9.23 -0.23
C PHE A 239 2.80 8.18 -1.29
N VAL A 240 2.96 8.59 -2.54
CA VAL A 240 3.16 7.67 -3.68
C VAL A 240 4.51 6.96 -3.58
N THR A 241 5.58 7.68 -3.24
CA THR A 241 6.92 7.08 -3.09
C THR A 241 6.95 6.04 -1.98
N GLN A 242 6.35 6.35 -0.82
CA GLN A 242 6.24 5.40 0.29
C GLN A 242 5.35 4.21 -0.07
N TYR A 243 4.24 4.44 -0.78
CA TYR A 243 3.35 3.36 -1.22
C TYR A 243 4.04 2.37 -2.15
N ILE A 244 4.75 2.87 -3.16
CA ILE A 244 5.52 2.03 -4.11
C ILE A 244 6.67 1.34 -3.40
N THR A 245 7.37 2.04 -2.50
CA THR A 245 8.47 1.45 -1.71
C THR A 245 7.97 0.34 -0.79
N ALA A 246 6.86 0.55 -0.09
CA ALA A 246 6.27 -0.47 0.78
C ALA A 246 5.75 -1.67 -0.02
N PHE A 247 5.19 -1.43 -1.22
CA PHE A 247 4.82 -2.47 -2.17
C PHE A 247 6.03 -3.30 -2.59
N ASP A 248 7.11 -2.66 -3.04
CA ASP A 248 8.35 -3.33 -3.47
C ASP A 248 8.99 -4.15 -2.33
N LEU A 249 9.11 -3.56 -1.14
CA LEU A 249 9.64 -4.24 0.04
C LEU A 249 8.79 -5.43 0.50
N SER A 250 7.49 -5.47 0.18
CA SER A 250 6.65 -6.64 0.50
C SER A 250 7.18 -7.92 -0.15
N PHE A 251 7.70 -7.83 -1.39
CA PHE A 251 8.31 -8.96 -2.08
C PHE A 251 9.64 -9.36 -1.44
N VAL A 252 10.45 -8.37 -1.02
CA VAL A 252 11.70 -8.63 -0.30
C VAL A 252 11.42 -9.37 1.01
N PHE A 253 10.45 -8.92 1.81
CA PHE A 253 10.10 -9.57 3.07
C PHE A 253 9.53 -10.98 2.85
N ALA A 254 8.67 -11.19 1.86
CA ALA A 254 8.16 -12.51 1.51
C ALA A 254 9.30 -13.45 1.03
N GLY A 255 10.21 -12.93 0.22
CA GLY A 255 11.38 -13.65 -0.26
C GLY A 255 12.34 -14.02 0.86
N LEU A 256 12.62 -13.10 1.79
CA LEU A 256 13.42 -13.36 2.98
C LEU A 256 12.77 -14.43 3.87
N GLY A 257 11.44 -14.35 4.08
CA GLY A 257 10.69 -15.37 4.81
C GLY A 257 10.82 -16.76 4.18
N SER A 258 10.70 -16.85 2.84
CA SER A 258 10.88 -18.10 2.10
C SER A 258 12.31 -18.65 2.21
N THR A 259 13.32 -17.76 2.11
CA THR A 259 14.74 -18.13 2.25
C THR A 259 15.09 -18.62 3.66
N VAL A 260 14.60 -17.94 4.70
CA VAL A 260 14.78 -18.37 6.10
C VAL A 260 14.14 -19.73 6.33
N LEU A 261 12.92 -19.94 5.82
CA LEU A 261 12.28 -21.25 5.87
C LEU A 261 13.14 -22.31 5.17
N ALA A 262 13.67 -22.01 3.98
CA ALA A 262 14.55 -22.93 3.27
C ALA A 262 15.79 -23.34 4.09
N ILE A 263 16.44 -22.40 4.78
CA ILE A 263 17.60 -22.67 5.64
C ILE A 263 17.20 -23.60 6.80
N LEU A 264 16.07 -23.33 7.46
CA LEU A 264 15.55 -24.20 8.53
C LEU A 264 15.30 -25.63 8.02
N LEU A 265 14.74 -25.78 6.81
CA LEU A 265 14.54 -27.09 6.19
C LEU A 265 15.87 -27.82 5.95
N VAL A 266 16.95 -27.14 5.55
CA VAL A 266 18.29 -27.75 5.44
C VAL A 266 18.77 -28.26 6.79
N LEU A 267 18.71 -27.43 7.84
CA LEU A 267 19.17 -27.80 9.18
C LEU A 267 18.41 -29.04 9.72
N ILE A 268 17.10 -29.08 9.50
CA ILE A 268 16.27 -30.24 9.89
C ILE A 268 16.65 -31.48 9.06
N SER A 269 16.91 -31.32 7.75
CA SER A 269 17.39 -32.41 6.89
C SER A 269 18.69 -33.03 7.43
N GLU A 270 19.64 -32.20 7.84
CA GLU A 270 20.91 -32.65 8.39
C GLU A 270 20.74 -33.39 9.72
N ARG A 271 19.88 -32.88 10.62
CA ARG A 271 19.55 -33.58 11.87
C ARG A 271 18.97 -34.96 11.63
N PHE A 272 18.06 -35.11 10.66
CA PHE A 272 17.50 -36.42 10.30
C PHE A 272 18.55 -37.36 9.67
N ARG A 273 19.48 -36.81 8.87
CA ARG A 273 20.59 -37.59 8.32
C ARG A 273 21.51 -38.10 9.44
N ARG A 274 21.91 -37.24 10.38
CA ARG A 274 22.77 -37.61 11.52
C ARG A 274 22.13 -38.67 12.42
N LYS A 275 20.84 -38.52 12.77
CA LYS A 275 20.10 -39.53 13.55
C LYS A 275 20.04 -40.90 12.86
N LYS A 276 19.95 -40.92 11.52
CA LYS A 276 19.93 -42.18 10.78
C LYS A 276 21.30 -42.86 10.74
N ILE A 277 22.39 -42.08 10.61
CA ILE A 277 23.76 -42.61 10.63
C ILE A 277 24.10 -43.18 12.01
N LEU A 278 23.70 -42.50 13.10
CA LEU A 278 23.94 -42.94 14.47
C LEU A 278 23.13 -44.19 14.88
N LYS A 279 22.00 -44.47 14.24
CA LYS A 279 21.20 -45.71 14.46
C LYS A 279 21.72 -46.93 13.69
N VAL A 280 22.70 -46.76 12.80
CA VAL A 280 23.28 -47.82 11.97
C VAL A 280 24.65 -48.28 12.51
N ARG A 281 25.21 -47.56 13.49
CA ARG A 281 26.27 -48.05 14.37
C ARG A 281 25.65 -48.67 15.61
#